data_AF-A0A6I5C4K9-F1
#
_entry.id   AF-A0A6I5C4K9-F1
#
_cell.length_a   1.000
_cell.length_b   1.000
_cell.length_c   1.000
_cell.angle_alpha   90.00
_cell.angle_beta   90.00
_cell.angle_gamma   90.00
#
_symmetry.space_group_name_H-M   'P 1'
#
loop_
_entity.id
_entity.type
_entity.pdbx_description
1 polymer ?
#
loop_
_entity_poly.entity_id
_entity_poly.type
_entity_poly.pdbx_seq_one_letter_code
_entity_poly.pdbx_strand_id
1 'polypeptide(L)'
;RQRQQSEAVARVDGWPRYRTDPGREQTVGNDPLVVGGQGAQYYSSMTADVLSRLLAALGDGMTSRGRSVQSLDNPVTDALFSIGARLHSPPDQHQRWNPRDRAPVTVTRQDVPPLVTVRPSGTGVPAAEPKVSALGPSPYRNQEVLLGAAVYTVPSVTVRTGDGKRPPRARDGLLGVVLRKPRTGVPAGVPTITGRCPAGSEAYLWAPHFSGTARLAGGPPGGRRPVARFTATAAKIAAMQRLGTVPAGGRFRIDLTVEGNGTVPDGAVGCLDTARLAAAVRHLKATGASEVSVSGGTLHARLPAGSTGTAVVAVPRIAGWRCAAGGKAAVPAEQYYGLIAVPLDGSATSLTCTFHPPGLRLGAAVGGASLLVLALLGVLGAVRRGRLPGRPDPSRTSTHPRERATSAL
;
A
#
# COMPACT_ATOMS: atom_id res chain seq x y z
N ARG A 1 -10.19 19.97 -1.46
CA ARG A 1 -9.04 19.09 -1.15
C ARG A 1 -8.68 18.18 -2.33
N GLN A 2 -9.53 17.20 -2.69
CA GLN A 2 -9.22 16.25 -3.78
C GLN A 2 -8.88 16.92 -5.13
N ARG A 3 -9.54 18.04 -5.49
CA ARG A 3 -9.16 18.84 -6.67
C ARG A 3 -7.71 19.36 -6.60
N GLN A 4 -7.32 19.97 -5.48
CA GLN A 4 -5.96 20.46 -5.25
C GLN A 4 -4.93 19.32 -5.25
N GLN A 5 -5.28 18.16 -4.69
CA GLN A 5 -4.44 16.96 -4.74
C GLN A 5 -4.28 16.46 -6.17
N SER A 6 -5.38 16.36 -6.93
CA SER A 6 -5.35 15.91 -8.33
C SER A 6 -4.52 16.84 -9.21
N GLU A 7 -4.68 18.16 -9.07
CA GLU A 7 -3.83 19.14 -9.75
C GLU A 7 -2.35 19.01 -9.35
N ALA A 8 -2.07 18.76 -8.06
CA ALA A 8 -0.70 18.57 -7.58
C ALA A 8 -0.08 17.27 -8.10
N VAL A 9 -0.84 16.17 -8.18
CA VAL A 9 -0.42 14.91 -8.80
C VAL A 9 -0.12 15.15 -10.27
N ALA A 10 -1.05 15.74 -11.03
CA ALA A 10 -0.89 15.99 -12.47
C ALA A 10 0.36 16.84 -12.79
N ARG A 11 0.70 17.82 -11.96
CA ARG A 11 1.89 18.67 -12.14
C ARG A 11 3.22 17.92 -11.99
N VAL A 12 3.23 16.83 -11.24
CA VAL A 12 4.47 16.09 -10.91
C VAL A 12 4.46 14.67 -11.46
N ASP A 13 3.42 14.31 -12.21
CA ASP A 13 3.27 12.97 -12.76
C ASP A 13 4.42 12.63 -13.71
N GLY A 14 4.87 11.39 -13.60
CA GLY A 14 6.00 10.89 -14.38
C GLY A 14 5.81 9.44 -14.80
N TRP A 15 4.59 8.93 -14.74
CA TRP A 15 4.30 7.55 -15.11
C TRP A 15 4.63 7.29 -16.60
N PRO A 16 5.28 6.17 -16.97
CA PRO A 16 5.75 5.06 -16.12
C PRO A 16 7.21 5.18 -15.64
N ARG A 17 7.90 6.30 -15.88
CA ARG A 17 9.29 6.51 -15.40
C ARG A 17 9.38 6.40 -13.87
N TYR A 18 8.37 6.92 -13.18
CA TYR A 18 8.17 6.76 -11.74
C TYR A 18 6.68 6.87 -11.39
N ARG A 19 6.30 6.40 -10.20
CA ARG A 19 4.98 6.58 -9.59
C ARG A 19 4.88 7.90 -8.83
N THR A 20 3.69 8.48 -8.84
CA THR A 20 3.32 9.62 -8.02
C THR A 20 2.38 9.17 -6.91
N ASP A 21 2.85 9.10 -5.67
CA ASP A 21 2.00 8.73 -4.52
C ASP A 21 1.28 9.98 -3.96
N PRO A 22 -0.05 10.00 -3.87
CA PRO A 22 -0.82 11.09 -3.26
C PRO A 22 -0.54 11.35 -1.77
N GLY A 23 0.20 10.44 -1.11
CA GLY A 23 0.67 10.60 0.25
C GLY A 23 -0.33 10.12 1.30
N ARG A 24 0.18 9.69 2.45
CA ARG A 24 -0.53 8.95 3.53
C ARG A 24 -1.86 9.57 4.01
N GLU A 25 -2.02 10.89 3.92
CA GLU A 25 -3.17 11.59 4.49
C GLU A 25 -4.43 11.45 3.62
N GLN A 26 -5.22 10.43 3.93
CA GLN A 26 -6.47 10.05 3.25
C GLN A 26 -7.63 11.04 3.48
N THR A 27 -8.44 11.25 2.45
CA THR A 27 -9.84 11.67 2.53
C THR A 27 -10.71 10.42 2.62
N VAL A 28 -10.50 9.47 1.70
CA VAL A 28 -11.08 8.13 1.72
C VAL A 28 -10.00 7.08 1.41
N GLY A 29 -10.28 5.80 1.69
CA GLY A 29 -9.32 4.71 1.50
C GLY A 29 -8.91 4.43 0.05
N ASN A 30 -9.58 5.03 -0.93
CA ASN A 30 -9.36 4.86 -2.38
C ASN A 30 -8.93 6.16 -3.08
N ASP A 31 -8.39 7.13 -2.32
CA ASP A 31 -7.98 8.43 -2.85
C ASP A 31 -7.13 8.37 -4.13
N PRO A 32 -6.13 7.46 -4.28
CA PRO A 32 -5.33 7.39 -5.50
C PRO A 32 -6.14 7.22 -6.79
N LEU A 33 -7.24 6.44 -6.75
CA LEU A 33 -8.12 6.24 -7.91
C LEU A 33 -8.88 7.51 -8.30
N VAL A 34 -9.14 8.40 -7.34
CA VAL A 34 -9.89 9.65 -7.55
C VAL A 34 -8.96 10.78 -7.98
N VAL A 35 -7.77 10.87 -7.39
CA VAL A 35 -6.84 11.99 -7.63
C VAL A 35 -5.81 11.69 -8.73
N GLY A 36 -5.82 10.48 -9.30
CA GLY A 36 -4.98 10.10 -10.43
C GLY A 36 -3.54 9.72 -10.06
N GLY A 37 -3.30 9.31 -8.81
CA GLY A 37 -1.97 8.90 -8.34
C GLY A 37 -1.80 7.39 -8.22
N GLN A 38 -0.57 6.93 -8.05
CA GLN A 38 -0.19 5.52 -7.95
C GLN A 38 0.39 5.20 -6.56
N GLY A 39 -0.37 5.51 -5.51
CA GLY A 39 -0.02 5.20 -4.12
C GLY A 39 -0.60 3.86 -3.64
N ALA A 40 -0.12 3.36 -2.51
CA ALA A 40 -0.55 2.08 -1.93
C ALA A 40 -1.96 2.11 -1.30
N GLN A 41 -2.56 3.29 -1.18
CA GLN A 41 -3.86 3.47 -0.54
C GLN A 41 -4.97 2.85 -1.37
N TYR A 42 -5.54 1.79 -0.82
CA TYR A 42 -6.61 1.06 -1.47
C TYR A 42 -7.46 0.35 -0.43
N TYR A 43 -8.77 0.47 -0.56
CA TYR A 43 -9.76 -0.32 0.16
C TYR A 43 -10.52 -1.24 -0.81
N SER A 44 -10.53 -2.53 -0.47
CA SER A 44 -11.43 -3.52 -1.06
C SER A 44 -11.67 -4.66 -0.10
N SER A 45 -12.92 -5.16 -0.08
CA SER A 45 -13.24 -6.42 0.59
C SER A 45 -12.46 -7.61 0.03
N MET A 46 -11.96 -7.50 -1.20
CA MET A 46 -11.19 -8.50 -1.93
C MET A 46 -9.72 -8.08 -2.11
N THR A 47 -9.18 -7.26 -1.20
CA THR A 47 -7.75 -6.90 -1.24
C THR A 47 -6.89 -8.17 -1.22
N ALA A 48 -5.94 -8.27 -2.16
CA ALA A 48 -5.10 -9.45 -2.28
C ALA A 48 -4.23 -9.65 -1.04
N ASP A 49 -4.21 -10.86 -0.49
CA ASP A 49 -3.46 -11.20 0.73
C ASP A 49 -1.96 -10.87 0.61
N VAL A 50 -1.34 -11.16 -0.56
CA VAL A 50 0.06 -10.82 -0.83
C VAL A 50 0.35 -9.32 -0.71
N LEU A 51 -0.57 -8.45 -1.17
CA LEU A 51 -0.42 -7.00 -1.09
C LEU A 51 -0.44 -6.54 0.37
N SER A 52 -1.46 -6.96 1.13
CA SER A 52 -1.62 -6.58 2.53
C SER A 52 -0.47 -7.08 3.39
N ARG A 53 -0.01 -8.32 3.18
CA ARG A 53 1.13 -8.89 3.92
C ARG A 53 2.44 -8.20 3.57
N LEU A 54 2.70 -7.96 2.29
CA LEU A 54 3.94 -7.31 1.84
C LEU A 54 4.05 -5.91 2.43
N LEU A 55 3.02 -5.08 2.26
CA LEU A 55 3.06 -3.70 2.73
C LEU A 55 3.13 -3.64 4.27
N ALA A 56 2.34 -4.45 4.99
CA ALA A 56 2.44 -4.52 6.45
C ALA A 56 3.84 -4.97 6.92
N ALA A 57 4.46 -5.93 6.23
CA ALA A 57 5.82 -6.38 6.53
C ALA A 57 6.89 -5.31 6.24
N LEU A 58 6.62 -4.37 5.32
CA LEU A 58 7.50 -3.22 5.04
C LEU A 58 7.25 -2.03 5.98
N GLY A 59 6.22 -2.10 6.83
CA GLY A 59 5.92 -1.08 7.83
C GLY A 59 4.81 -0.13 7.43
N ASP A 60 4.10 -0.38 6.32
CA ASP A 60 2.87 0.34 5.98
C ASP A 60 1.76 0.09 7.02
N GLY A 61 0.86 1.05 7.12
CA GLY A 61 -0.31 0.97 7.99
C GLY A 61 -1.47 0.26 7.31
N MET A 62 -2.44 -0.19 8.09
CA MET A 62 -3.69 -0.70 7.54
C MET A 62 -4.87 -0.48 8.49
N THR A 63 -6.07 -0.43 7.91
CA THR A 63 -7.34 -0.51 8.62
C THR A 63 -8.17 -1.68 8.10
N SER A 64 -9.30 -1.95 8.75
CA SER A 64 -10.23 -3.02 8.36
C SER A 64 -9.56 -4.39 8.25
N ARG A 65 -8.62 -4.70 9.16
CA ARG A 65 -7.86 -5.96 9.19
C ARG A 65 -7.14 -6.27 7.86
N GLY A 66 -6.53 -5.26 7.23
CA GLY A 66 -5.73 -5.42 6.02
C GLY A 66 -6.49 -5.22 4.71
N ARG A 67 -7.78 -4.89 4.79
CA ARG A 67 -8.60 -4.59 3.61
C ARG A 67 -8.49 -3.14 3.16
N SER A 68 -7.89 -2.28 3.96
CA SER A 68 -7.57 -0.89 3.62
C SER A 68 -6.11 -0.64 3.94
N VAL A 69 -5.24 -0.63 2.93
CA VAL A 69 -3.80 -0.38 3.13
C VAL A 69 -3.54 1.13 3.07
N GLN A 70 -2.51 1.60 3.78
CA GLN A 70 -2.11 3.01 3.83
C GLN A 70 -0.69 3.15 3.28
N SER A 71 -0.44 4.18 2.47
CA SER A 71 0.93 4.48 2.02
C SER A 71 1.87 4.78 3.18
N LEU A 72 3.11 4.34 3.05
CA LEU A 72 4.22 4.72 3.91
C LEU A 72 5.04 5.88 3.32
N ASP A 73 5.35 6.89 4.13
CA ASP A 73 6.26 7.99 3.79
C ASP A 73 7.69 7.60 4.18
N ASN A 74 8.36 6.86 3.29
CA ASN A 74 9.69 6.30 3.53
C ASN A 74 10.48 6.18 2.20
N PRO A 75 11.70 6.73 2.14
CA PRO A 75 12.47 6.81 0.90
C PRO A 75 12.98 5.44 0.42
N VAL A 76 13.08 4.43 1.31
CA VAL A 76 13.45 3.07 0.91
C VAL A 76 12.26 2.40 0.22
N THR A 77 11.05 2.51 0.75
CA THR A 77 9.86 2.01 0.04
C THR A 77 9.58 2.79 -1.24
N ASP A 78 9.90 4.08 -1.27
CA ASP A 78 9.86 4.87 -2.50
C ASP A 78 10.81 4.31 -3.56
N ALA A 79 12.04 3.93 -3.18
CA ALA A 79 12.95 3.24 -4.08
C ALA A 79 12.43 1.86 -4.54
N LEU A 80 11.87 1.05 -3.62
CA LEU A 80 11.34 -0.28 -3.95
C LEU A 80 10.16 -0.24 -4.92
N PHE A 81 9.31 0.78 -4.81
CA PHE A 81 8.10 0.94 -5.62
C PHE A 81 8.23 2.02 -6.70
N SER A 82 9.45 2.49 -6.97
CA SER A 82 9.74 3.54 -7.96
C SER A 82 8.89 4.80 -7.78
N ILE A 83 8.66 5.25 -6.55
CA ILE A 83 7.87 6.44 -6.22
C ILE A 83 8.79 7.68 -6.29
N GLY A 84 8.80 8.36 -7.43
CA GLY A 84 9.67 9.52 -7.67
C GLY A 84 9.08 10.84 -7.17
N ALA A 85 7.78 10.86 -6.90
CA ALA A 85 7.08 12.01 -6.33
C ALA A 85 6.07 11.56 -5.27
N ARG A 86 6.08 12.23 -4.12
CA ARG A 86 5.15 12.00 -3.01
C ARG A 86 4.54 13.31 -2.57
N LEU A 87 3.22 13.36 -2.54
CA LEU A 87 2.50 14.50 -1.97
C LEU A 87 2.49 14.39 -0.44
N HIS A 88 2.55 15.53 0.24
CA HIS A 88 2.26 15.64 1.66
C HIS A 88 1.13 16.65 1.82
N SER A 89 -0.07 16.10 2.04
CA SER A 89 -1.26 16.90 2.29
C SER A 89 -1.43 17.12 3.79
N PRO A 90 -1.99 18.27 4.23
CA PRO A 90 -2.42 18.38 5.62
C PRO A 90 -3.50 17.32 5.93
N PRO A 91 -3.68 16.96 7.21
CA PRO A 91 -4.75 16.06 7.64
C PRO A 91 -6.12 16.54 7.17
N ASP A 92 -7.01 15.60 6.86
CA ASP A 92 -8.37 15.94 6.46
C ASP A 92 -9.09 16.72 7.56
N GLN A 93 -9.51 17.94 7.24
CA GLN A 93 -10.16 18.86 8.17
C GLN A 93 -11.63 18.50 8.42
N HIS A 94 -12.22 17.63 7.59
CA HIS A 94 -13.58 17.12 7.83
C HIS A 94 -13.63 16.02 8.90
N GLN A 95 -12.47 15.48 9.29
CA GLN A 95 -12.36 14.52 10.37
C GLN A 95 -12.13 15.25 11.70
N ARG A 96 -13.12 15.24 12.60
CA ARG A 96 -13.14 16.05 13.83
C ARG A 96 -11.97 15.82 14.79
N TRP A 97 -11.32 14.67 14.73
CA TRP A 97 -10.16 14.31 15.56
C TRP A 97 -8.82 14.80 15.01
N ASN A 98 -8.78 15.33 13.78
CA ASN A 98 -7.54 15.84 13.20
C ASN A 98 -7.25 17.26 13.69
N PRO A 99 -5.97 17.61 13.90
CA PRO A 99 -5.58 18.97 14.20
C PRO A 99 -5.92 19.88 13.01
N ARG A 100 -6.26 21.14 13.32
CA ARG A 100 -6.43 22.15 12.28
C ARG A 100 -5.08 22.48 11.65
N ASP A 101 -4.93 22.17 10.36
CA ASP A 101 -3.73 22.46 9.60
C ASP A 101 -4.12 23.01 8.23
N ARG A 102 -3.74 24.26 7.97
CA ARG A 102 -4.00 24.96 6.71
C ARG A 102 -2.74 25.04 5.83
N ALA A 103 -1.68 24.29 6.17
CA ALA A 103 -0.49 24.24 5.34
C ALA A 103 -0.84 23.78 3.92
N PRO A 104 -0.16 24.33 2.90
CA PRO A 104 -0.38 23.90 1.52
C PRO A 104 0.07 22.45 1.33
N VAL A 105 -0.48 21.80 0.29
CA VAL A 105 0.07 20.54 -0.20
C VAL A 105 1.50 20.77 -0.66
N THR A 106 2.42 19.94 -0.18
CA THR A 106 3.83 19.95 -0.63
C THR A 106 4.15 18.67 -1.37
N VAL A 107 5.26 18.66 -2.12
CA VAL A 107 5.73 17.47 -2.85
C VAL A 107 7.18 17.22 -2.51
N THR A 108 7.51 15.99 -2.12
CA THR A 108 8.88 15.50 -2.07
C THR A 108 9.18 14.77 -3.38
N ARG A 109 10.35 15.04 -3.96
CA ARG A 109 10.89 14.28 -5.08
C ARG A 109 12.04 13.41 -4.59
N GLN A 110 12.11 12.20 -5.12
CA GLN A 110 13.15 11.22 -4.80
C GLN A 110 13.77 10.73 -6.10
N ASP A 111 15.09 10.53 -6.08
CA ASP A 111 15.72 9.73 -7.13
C ASP A 111 15.43 8.25 -6.85
N VAL A 112 14.81 7.56 -7.80
CA VAL A 112 14.33 6.20 -7.63
C VAL A 112 14.70 5.34 -8.84
N PRO A 113 14.87 4.01 -8.65
CA PRO A 113 15.11 3.11 -9.76
C PRO A 113 13.88 2.94 -10.65
N PRO A 114 14.07 2.51 -11.91
CA PRO A 114 12.96 2.18 -12.81
C PRO A 114 12.07 1.07 -12.23
N LEU A 115 10.84 0.95 -12.76
CA LEU A 115 9.86 -0.06 -12.31
C LEU A 115 10.36 -1.51 -12.39
N VAL A 116 11.38 -1.77 -13.23
CA VAL A 116 12.02 -3.07 -13.37
C VAL A 116 13.49 -2.93 -13.02
N THR A 117 13.93 -3.64 -11.99
CA THR A 117 15.32 -3.67 -11.54
C THR A 117 15.88 -5.08 -11.63
N VAL A 118 17.21 -5.24 -11.63
CA VAL A 118 17.84 -6.55 -11.66
C VAL A 118 18.55 -6.82 -10.33
N ARG A 119 18.35 -8.02 -9.78
CA ARG A 119 19.08 -8.54 -8.62
C ARG A 119 20.14 -9.55 -9.11
N PRO A 120 21.39 -9.45 -8.64
CA PRO A 120 22.47 -10.33 -9.10
C PRO A 120 22.25 -11.79 -8.67
N SER A 121 22.81 -12.71 -9.45
CA SER A 121 22.84 -14.14 -9.12
C SER A 121 23.60 -14.39 -7.80
N GLY A 122 23.19 -15.38 -7.02
CA GLY A 122 23.89 -15.77 -5.78
C GLY A 122 23.46 -15.02 -4.51
N THR A 123 22.48 -14.11 -4.57
CA THR A 123 21.87 -13.49 -3.38
C THR A 123 20.91 -14.43 -2.62
N GLY A 124 21.04 -15.74 -2.78
CA GLY A 124 20.29 -16.73 -2.01
C GLY A 124 18.80 -16.87 -2.36
N VAL A 125 18.39 -16.59 -3.60
CA VAL A 125 17.05 -16.98 -4.09
C VAL A 125 17.15 -18.44 -4.56
N PRO A 126 16.58 -19.43 -3.83
CA PRO A 126 16.59 -20.82 -4.25
C PRO A 126 15.73 -21.00 -5.50
N ALA A 127 15.88 -22.13 -6.19
CA ALA A 127 14.94 -22.57 -7.24
C ALA A 127 13.46 -22.60 -6.77
N ALA A 128 13.24 -22.65 -5.44
CA ALA A 128 11.97 -22.30 -4.81
C ALA A 128 12.01 -20.86 -4.31
N GLU A 129 11.32 -19.97 -5.01
CA GLU A 129 11.39 -18.54 -4.78
C GLU A 129 10.85 -18.10 -3.40
N PRO A 130 11.51 -17.16 -2.70
CA PRO A 130 11.09 -16.74 -1.37
C PRO A 130 9.74 -16.01 -1.43
N LYS A 131 8.77 -16.58 -0.70
CA LYS A 131 7.42 -16.02 -0.54
C LYS A 131 7.43 -14.83 0.42
N VAL A 132 6.37 -14.02 0.40
CA VAL A 132 6.15 -12.93 1.38
C VAL A 132 6.23 -13.41 2.85
N SER A 133 5.90 -14.67 3.12
CA SER A 133 5.99 -15.30 4.46
C SER A 133 7.43 -15.50 4.95
N ALA A 134 8.44 -15.34 4.09
CA ALA A 134 9.85 -15.38 4.48
C ALA A 134 10.34 -14.05 5.08
N LEU A 135 9.55 -12.98 4.98
CA LEU A 135 9.86 -11.71 5.62
C LEU A 135 9.69 -11.82 7.14
N GLY A 136 10.65 -11.27 7.87
CA GLY A 136 10.69 -11.32 9.34
C GLY A 136 9.86 -10.21 9.98
N PRO A 137 9.93 -10.07 11.32
CA PRO A 137 9.17 -9.05 12.05
C PRO A 137 9.73 -7.62 11.92
N SER A 138 10.97 -7.45 11.44
CA SER A 138 11.61 -6.13 11.33
C SER A 138 11.36 -5.51 9.96
N PRO A 139 10.58 -4.42 9.85
CA PRO A 139 10.35 -3.77 8.55
C PRO A 139 11.64 -3.17 7.97
N TYR A 140 12.56 -2.72 8.82
CA TYR A 140 13.87 -2.22 8.36
C TYR A 140 14.64 -3.30 7.62
N ARG A 141 14.72 -4.51 8.19
CA ARG A 141 15.38 -5.65 7.55
C ARG A 141 14.64 -6.09 6.29
N ASN A 142 13.32 -6.13 6.33
CA ASN A 142 12.51 -6.53 5.17
C ASN A 142 12.71 -5.58 3.98
N GLN A 143 12.74 -4.27 4.24
CA GLN A 143 13.06 -3.26 3.22
C GLN A 143 14.47 -3.48 2.64
N GLU A 144 15.48 -3.74 3.47
CA GLU A 144 16.86 -4.01 3.02
C GLU A 144 16.98 -5.29 2.19
N VAL A 145 16.22 -6.34 2.54
CA VAL A 145 16.16 -7.60 1.78
C VAL A 145 15.61 -7.35 0.38
N LEU A 146 14.51 -6.60 0.25
CA LEU A 146 13.95 -6.25 -1.05
C LEU A 146 14.84 -5.27 -1.85
N LEU A 147 15.55 -4.37 -1.15
CA LEU A 147 16.47 -3.41 -1.75
C LEU A 147 17.74 -4.09 -2.25
N GLY A 148 18.20 -5.14 -1.57
CA GLY A 148 19.49 -5.79 -1.79
C GLY A 148 20.66 -5.05 -1.15
N ALA A 149 20.41 -4.14 -0.20
CA ALA A 149 21.44 -3.33 0.45
C ALA A 149 21.04 -2.99 1.90
N ALA A 150 22.03 -3.00 2.80
CA ALA A 150 21.86 -2.56 4.19
C ALA A 150 21.97 -1.04 4.29
N VAL A 151 20.87 -0.38 4.67
CA VAL A 151 20.73 1.08 4.74
C VAL A 151 20.27 1.56 6.11
N TYR A 152 19.85 0.68 7.02
CA TYR A 152 19.44 1.01 8.37
C TYR A 152 20.46 0.53 9.41
N THR A 153 20.66 1.34 10.43
CA THR A 153 21.11 0.88 11.73
C THR A 153 19.90 0.75 12.65
N VAL A 154 19.66 -0.43 13.22
CA VAL A 154 18.58 -0.66 14.20
C VAL A 154 19.21 -0.76 15.58
N PRO A 155 19.21 0.31 16.38
CA PRO A 155 19.85 0.29 17.69
C PRO A 155 19.02 -0.41 18.76
N SER A 156 19.68 -0.87 19.81
CA SER A 156 19.00 -1.16 21.07
C SER A 156 18.44 0.13 21.66
N VAL A 157 17.19 0.08 22.11
CA VAL A 157 16.49 1.23 22.70
C VAL A 157 16.14 1.01 24.16
N THR A 158 16.13 2.10 24.93
CA THR A 158 15.59 2.12 26.29
C THR A 158 14.28 2.89 26.30
N VAL A 159 13.20 2.21 26.66
CA VAL A 159 11.87 2.81 26.85
C VAL A 159 11.63 3.08 28.33
N ARG A 160 11.17 4.29 28.66
CA ARG A 160 10.78 4.70 30.01
C ARG A 160 9.35 5.24 30.01
N THR A 161 8.60 4.93 31.06
CA THR A 161 7.27 5.51 31.34
C THR A 161 7.42 6.95 31.82
N GLY A 162 6.29 7.66 31.94
CA GLY A 162 6.27 9.07 32.38
C GLY A 162 6.86 9.30 33.77
N ASP A 163 6.82 8.29 34.65
CA ASP A 163 7.45 8.28 35.97
C ASP A 163 8.91 7.76 35.94
N GLY A 164 9.52 7.63 34.76
CA GLY A 164 10.92 7.22 34.59
C GLY A 164 11.20 5.72 34.77
N LYS A 165 10.16 4.91 35.03
CA LYS A 165 10.31 3.45 35.23
C LYS A 165 10.42 2.70 33.91
N ARG A 166 10.91 1.45 33.98
CA ARG A 166 10.90 0.55 32.82
C ARG A 166 9.48 -0.02 32.68
N PRO A 167 8.83 0.10 31.50
CA PRO A 167 7.53 -0.51 31.30
C PRO A 167 7.62 -2.04 31.32
N PRO A 168 6.52 -2.75 31.65
CA PRO A 168 6.49 -4.20 31.62
C PRO A 168 6.69 -4.73 30.19
N ARG A 169 7.26 -5.94 30.09
CA ARG A 169 7.35 -6.68 28.82
C ARG A 169 5.95 -7.02 28.30
N ALA A 170 5.80 -6.99 26.98
CA ALA A 170 4.62 -7.56 26.34
C ALA A 170 4.57 -9.08 26.58
N ARG A 171 3.35 -9.61 26.73
CA ARG A 171 3.10 -11.06 26.81
C ARG A 171 2.80 -11.60 25.40
N ASP A 172 2.76 -12.92 25.25
CA ASP A 172 2.21 -13.63 24.08
C ASP A 172 2.94 -13.40 22.74
N GLY A 173 4.26 -13.59 22.72
CA GLY A 173 5.05 -13.63 21.47
C GLY A 173 5.32 -12.28 20.80
N LEU A 174 4.74 -11.19 21.31
CA LEU A 174 5.08 -9.82 20.92
C LEU A 174 6.38 -9.39 21.61
N LEU A 175 7.48 -9.27 20.86
CA LEU A 175 8.73 -8.72 21.36
C LEU A 175 8.58 -7.21 21.60
N GLY A 176 8.79 -6.75 22.83
CA GLY A 176 8.74 -5.32 23.17
C GLY A 176 8.28 -5.02 24.60
N VAL A 177 7.81 -3.80 24.80
CA VAL A 177 7.26 -3.30 26.08
C VAL A 177 5.86 -2.73 25.90
N VAL A 178 5.07 -2.73 26.97
CA VAL A 178 3.69 -2.21 26.98
C VAL A 178 3.66 -0.80 27.57
N LEU A 179 3.10 0.14 26.82
CA LEU A 179 2.74 1.47 27.30
C LEU A 179 1.23 1.52 27.56
N ARG A 180 0.86 1.99 28.75
CA ARG A 180 -0.53 2.12 29.17
C ARG A 180 -0.95 3.57 29.09
N LYS A 181 -2.22 3.80 28.70
CA LYS A 181 -2.82 5.11 28.77
C LYS A 181 -2.78 5.61 30.23
N PRO A 182 -2.31 6.84 30.49
CA PRO A 182 -2.41 7.43 31.82
C PRO A 182 -3.85 7.49 32.31
N ARG A 183 -4.06 7.34 33.63
CA ARG A 183 -5.38 7.53 34.23
C ARG A 183 -5.79 9.00 34.15
N THR A 184 -7.06 9.25 33.84
CA THR A 184 -7.64 10.60 33.81
C THR A 184 -7.43 11.29 35.16
N GLY A 185 -7.01 12.56 35.15
CA GLY A 185 -6.80 13.36 36.36
C GLY A 185 -5.43 13.17 37.04
N VAL A 186 -4.57 12.27 36.55
CA VAL A 186 -3.20 12.11 37.04
C VAL A 186 -2.24 12.83 36.10
N PRO A 187 -1.37 13.75 36.58
CA PRO A 187 -0.32 14.34 35.76
C PRO A 187 0.55 13.24 35.13
N ALA A 188 0.47 13.11 33.81
CA ALA A 188 1.27 12.14 33.09
C ALA A 188 2.63 12.75 32.77
N GLY A 189 3.70 12.20 33.34
CA GLY A 189 5.03 12.48 32.81
C GLY A 189 5.16 11.99 31.36
N VAL A 190 6.17 12.45 30.64
CA VAL A 190 6.36 12.13 29.21
C VAL A 190 7.13 10.82 29.08
N PRO A 191 6.53 9.72 28.57
CA PRO A 191 7.27 8.50 28.27
C PRO A 191 8.27 8.75 27.14
N THR A 192 9.39 8.03 27.17
CA THR A 192 10.51 8.29 26.26
C THR A 192 11.10 7.03 25.68
N ILE A 193 11.57 7.11 24.43
CA ILE A 193 12.47 6.14 23.83
C ILE A 193 13.82 6.80 23.65
N THR A 194 14.89 6.19 24.13
CA THR A 194 16.25 6.70 24.00
C THR A 194 17.18 5.66 23.41
N GLY A 195 18.21 6.11 22.70
CA GLY A 195 19.17 5.24 22.06
C GLY A 195 20.28 6.03 21.37
N ARG A 196 21.04 5.34 20.52
CA ARG A 196 22.07 5.94 19.68
C ARG A 196 21.94 5.49 18.25
N CYS A 197 22.21 6.39 17.33
CA CYS A 197 22.34 6.14 15.91
C CYS A 197 23.58 6.83 15.38
N PRO A 198 24.04 6.47 14.17
CA PRO A 198 25.01 7.30 13.47
C PRO A 198 24.48 8.73 13.37
N ALA A 199 25.36 9.70 13.61
CA ALA A 199 25.02 11.11 13.55
C ALA A 199 24.54 11.49 12.15
N GLY A 200 23.50 12.32 12.05
CA GLY A 200 22.96 12.75 10.75
C GLY A 200 22.08 11.72 10.03
N SER A 201 21.93 10.49 10.54
CA SER A 201 20.94 9.53 10.01
C SER A 201 19.52 10.03 10.20
N GLU A 202 18.60 9.60 9.34
CA GLU A 202 17.18 9.86 9.54
C GLU A 202 16.54 8.79 10.45
N ALA A 203 15.95 9.21 11.56
CA ALA A 203 15.27 8.33 12.49
C ALA A 203 13.83 8.05 12.06
N TYR A 204 13.48 6.77 12.06
CA TYR A 204 12.14 6.25 11.86
C TYR A 204 11.70 5.48 13.10
N LEU A 205 10.40 5.54 13.42
CA LEU A 205 9.77 4.77 14.48
C LEU A 205 8.69 3.86 13.90
N TRP A 206 8.83 2.57 14.15
CA TRP A 206 7.86 1.53 13.86
C TRP A 206 7.26 0.99 15.16
N ALA A 207 5.99 1.32 15.38
CA ALA A 207 5.21 0.91 16.53
C ALA A 207 3.77 0.62 16.08
N PRO A 208 3.53 -0.52 15.40
CA PRO A 208 2.27 -0.76 14.69
C PRO A 208 1.05 -0.88 15.61
N HIS A 209 1.28 -1.24 16.89
CA HIS A 209 0.24 -1.36 17.90
C HIS A 209 0.27 -0.22 18.92
N PHE A 210 0.91 0.91 18.60
CA PHE A 210 0.92 2.10 19.41
C PHE A 210 -0.16 3.10 18.95
N SER A 211 -0.77 3.79 19.91
CA SER A 211 -1.75 4.86 19.66
C SER A 211 -1.32 6.12 20.40
N GLY A 212 -1.08 7.19 19.65
CA GLY A 212 -0.64 8.47 20.17
C GLY A 212 0.35 9.17 19.24
N THR A 213 1.25 9.97 19.81
CA THR A 213 2.22 10.73 19.02
C THR A 213 3.65 10.49 19.49
N ALA A 214 4.61 10.71 18.58
CA ALA A 214 6.03 10.69 18.88
C ALA A 214 6.72 11.90 18.27
N ARG A 215 7.70 12.45 18.98
CA ARG A 215 8.52 13.58 18.52
C ARG A 215 9.98 13.36 18.89
N LEU A 216 10.88 13.64 17.94
CA LEU A 216 12.31 13.67 18.22
C LEU A 216 12.65 14.93 19.03
N ALA A 217 13.25 14.74 20.20
CA ALA A 217 13.78 15.79 21.04
C ALA A 217 15.14 16.27 20.51
N GLY A 218 15.46 17.54 20.74
CA GLY A 218 16.62 18.19 20.13
C GLY A 218 16.41 18.50 18.64
N GLY A 219 16.70 19.74 18.25
CA GLY A 219 16.50 20.27 16.91
C GLY A 219 16.56 21.79 16.96
N PRO A 220 16.92 22.49 15.86
CA PRO A 220 17.10 23.93 15.88
C PRO A 220 15.84 24.65 16.41
N PRO A 221 16.00 25.70 17.25
CA PRO A 221 14.89 26.54 17.68
C PRO A 221 14.13 27.08 16.46
N GLY A 222 12.78 27.05 16.49
CA GLY A 222 11.94 27.58 15.41
C GLY A 222 11.68 26.64 14.21
N GLY A 223 12.35 25.48 14.12
CA GLY A 223 12.04 24.49 13.08
C GLY A 223 10.73 23.74 13.33
N ARG A 224 9.84 23.66 12.33
CA ARG A 224 8.62 22.81 12.39
C ARG A 224 9.05 21.34 12.41
N ARG A 225 9.04 20.72 13.59
CA ARG A 225 9.44 19.31 13.75
C ARG A 225 8.31 18.37 13.32
N PRO A 226 8.62 17.25 12.63
CA PRO A 226 7.62 16.25 12.32
C PRO A 226 6.97 15.72 13.60
N VAL A 227 5.64 15.66 13.61
CA VAL A 227 4.89 14.98 14.65
C VAL A 227 4.38 13.69 14.06
N ALA A 228 5.02 12.59 14.45
CA ALA A 228 4.59 11.26 14.05
C ALA A 228 3.29 10.91 14.79
N ARG A 229 2.27 10.49 14.03
CA ARG A 229 0.95 10.14 14.55
C ARG A 229 0.68 8.66 14.31
N PHE A 230 0.31 7.96 15.37
CA PHE A 230 0.04 6.52 15.36
C PHE A 230 -1.38 6.26 15.82
N THR A 231 -2.07 5.39 15.09
CA THR A 231 -3.44 4.98 15.44
C THR A 231 -3.57 3.49 15.25
N ALA A 232 -3.69 2.77 16.36
CA ALA A 232 -3.84 1.33 16.40
C ALA A 232 -5.09 0.91 17.18
N THR A 233 -5.77 -0.12 16.69
CA THR A 233 -6.89 -0.80 17.35
C THR A 233 -6.84 -2.28 16.97
N ALA A 234 -7.79 -3.10 17.45
CA ALA A 234 -7.88 -4.50 17.01
C ALA A 234 -8.06 -4.67 15.48
N ALA A 235 -8.54 -3.64 14.77
CA ALA A 235 -8.74 -3.67 13.32
C ALA A 235 -7.75 -2.78 12.55
N LYS A 236 -6.81 -2.11 13.23
CA LYS A 236 -5.92 -1.10 12.65
C LYS A 236 -4.50 -1.24 13.19
N ILE A 237 -3.50 -1.16 12.32
CA ILE A 237 -2.11 -0.96 12.72
C ILE A 237 -1.57 0.34 12.13
N ALA A 238 -0.73 1.01 12.90
CA ALA A 238 -0.11 2.27 12.50
C ALA A 238 1.06 2.03 11.54
N ALA A 239 1.17 2.88 10.52
CA ALA A 239 2.35 2.91 9.66
C ALA A 239 3.59 3.37 10.45
N MET A 240 4.77 2.92 10.05
CA MET A 240 6.04 3.51 10.45
C MET A 240 6.04 5.02 10.15
N GLN A 241 6.72 5.81 10.98
CA GLN A 241 6.76 7.27 10.84
C GLN A 241 8.20 7.79 10.86
N ARG A 242 8.47 8.77 9.99
CA ARG A 242 9.70 9.58 10.03
C ARG A 242 9.65 10.53 11.23
N LEU A 243 10.73 10.58 12.01
CA LEU A 243 10.88 11.47 13.16
C LEU A 243 11.77 12.68 12.88
N GLY A 244 12.68 12.55 11.92
CA GLY A 244 13.64 13.59 11.53
C GLY A 244 15.09 13.13 11.67
N THR A 245 16.02 14.07 11.57
CA THR A 245 17.46 13.79 11.57
C THR A 245 18.00 13.66 12.99
N VAL A 246 18.82 12.63 13.23
CA VAL A 246 19.51 12.41 14.50
C VAL A 246 20.57 13.49 14.72
N PRO A 247 20.64 14.14 15.90
CA PRO A 247 21.63 15.17 16.21
C PRO A 247 23.09 14.70 16.04
N ALA A 248 24.02 15.65 15.91
CA ALA A 248 25.45 15.39 15.68
C ALA A 248 26.10 14.47 16.74
N GLY A 249 25.61 14.46 17.97
CA GLY A 249 26.10 13.57 19.04
C GLY A 249 25.62 12.11 18.94
N GLY A 250 24.82 11.76 17.91
CA GLY A 250 24.30 10.41 17.67
C GLY A 250 23.27 9.90 18.69
N ARG A 251 23.14 10.55 19.85
CA ARG A 251 22.11 10.24 20.85
C ARG A 251 20.78 10.84 20.45
N PHE A 252 19.72 10.06 20.58
CA PHE A 252 18.36 10.53 20.39
C PHE A 252 17.52 10.32 21.64
N ARG A 253 16.50 11.16 21.78
CA ARG A 253 15.39 10.99 22.70
C ARG A 253 14.10 11.25 21.92
N ILE A 254 13.16 10.34 22.01
CA ILE A 254 11.85 10.44 21.39
C ILE A 254 10.86 10.59 22.53
N ASP A 255 10.16 11.72 22.56
CA ASP A 255 9.09 11.98 23.52
C ASP A 255 7.78 11.43 22.96
N LEU A 256 7.05 10.70 23.78
CA LEU A 256 5.79 10.05 23.41
C LEU A 256 4.59 10.72 24.10
N THR A 257 3.46 10.76 23.41
CA THR A 257 2.14 10.95 24.02
C THR A 257 1.35 9.67 23.84
N VAL A 258 0.85 9.09 24.92
CA VAL A 258 0.15 7.79 24.91
C VAL A 258 -1.36 8.02 25.02
N GLU A 259 -2.09 7.74 23.95
CA GLU A 259 -3.54 8.00 23.86
C GLU A 259 -4.38 6.73 24.07
N GLY A 260 -3.75 5.56 23.94
CA GLY A 260 -4.32 4.25 24.19
C GLY A 260 -3.27 3.25 24.66
N ASN A 261 -3.72 2.11 25.19
CA ASN A 261 -2.81 1.01 25.50
C ASN A 261 -2.18 0.49 24.21
N GLY A 262 -0.88 0.22 24.22
CA GLY A 262 -0.17 -0.23 23.04
C GLY A 262 1.22 -0.78 23.36
N THR A 263 1.93 -1.20 22.32
CA THR A 263 3.28 -1.77 22.45
C THR A 263 4.32 -0.99 21.65
N VAL A 264 5.55 -0.98 22.17
CA VAL A 264 6.74 -0.51 21.47
C VAL A 264 7.68 -1.70 21.30
N PRO A 265 7.97 -2.14 20.06
CA PRO A 265 8.89 -3.25 19.81
C PRO A 265 10.34 -2.98 20.25
N ASP A 266 11.12 -4.03 20.50
CA ASP A 266 12.54 -3.89 20.87
C ASP A 266 13.40 -3.29 19.73
N GLY A 267 13.04 -3.57 18.48
CA GLY A 267 13.65 -2.99 17.28
C GLY A 267 12.80 -1.86 16.67
N ALA A 268 12.12 -1.07 17.50
CA ALA A 268 11.18 -0.05 17.01
C ALA A 268 11.84 1.08 16.22
N VAL A 269 13.11 1.42 16.51
CA VAL A 269 13.81 2.54 15.86
C VAL A 269 14.74 2.03 14.78
N GLY A 270 14.67 2.62 13.60
CA GLY A 270 15.62 2.41 12.52
C GLY A 270 16.20 3.74 12.07
N CYS A 271 17.51 3.77 11.87
CA CYS A 271 18.25 4.97 11.49
C CYS A 271 18.81 4.79 10.10
N LEU A 272 18.20 5.51 9.16
CA LEU A 272 18.51 5.44 7.74
C LEU A 272 19.79 6.21 7.44
N ASP A 273 20.72 5.54 6.78
CA ASP A 273 21.87 6.12 6.09
C ASP A 273 21.44 6.49 4.66
N THR A 274 21.18 7.78 4.45
CA THR A 274 20.71 8.29 3.15
C THR A 274 21.78 8.20 2.05
N ALA A 275 23.06 8.19 2.41
CA ALA A 275 24.15 8.02 1.45
C ALA A 275 24.22 6.58 0.94
N ARG A 276 24.05 5.58 1.84
CA ARG A 276 23.93 4.17 1.44
C ARG A 276 22.70 3.92 0.60
N LEU A 277 21.56 4.53 0.95
CA LEU A 277 20.36 4.45 0.12
C LEU A 277 20.62 5.02 -1.28
N ALA A 278 21.24 6.20 -1.39
CA ALA A 278 21.57 6.79 -2.68
C ALA A 278 22.52 5.90 -3.50
N ALA A 279 23.49 5.23 -2.87
CA ALA A 279 24.37 4.27 -3.53
C ALA A 279 23.60 3.03 -4.05
N ALA A 280 22.70 2.48 -3.24
CA ALA A 280 21.83 1.37 -3.66
C ALA A 280 20.93 1.75 -4.83
N VAL A 281 20.31 2.93 -4.79
CA VAL A 281 19.49 3.46 -5.90
C VAL A 281 20.32 3.63 -7.17
N ARG A 282 21.52 4.21 -7.10
CA ARG A 282 22.40 4.33 -8.27
C ARG A 282 22.75 2.98 -8.87
N HIS A 283 23.03 1.98 -8.04
CA HIS A 283 23.28 0.62 -8.52
C HIS A 283 22.06 0.04 -9.23
N LEU A 284 20.87 0.13 -8.62
CA LEU A 284 19.62 -0.37 -9.21
C LEU A 284 19.23 0.36 -10.50
N LYS A 285 19.59 1.64 -10.65
CA LYS A 285 19.42 2.39 -11.91
C LYS A 285 20.40 1.92 -12.99
N ALA A 286 21.65 1.63 -12.62
CA ALA A 286 22.68 1.19 -13.55
C ALA A 286 22.41 -0.22 -14.10
N THR A 287 21.79 -1.11 -13.31
CA THR A 287 21.50 -2.49 -13.70
C THR A 287 20.05 -2.74 -14.11
N GLY A 288 19.14 -1.82 -13.76
CA GLY A 288 17.72 -1.92 -14.06
C GLY A 288 17.37 -1.63 -15.51
N ALA A 289 16.07 -1.62 -15.81
CA ALA A 289 15.59 -1.35 -17.15
C ALA A 289 15.93 0.08 -17.62
N SER A 290 16.46 0.18 -18.83
CA SER A 290 16.75 1.46 -19.50
C SER A 290 15.47 2.16 -19.98
N GLU A 291 14.43 1.37 -20.26
CA GLU A 291 13.13 1.86 -20.68
C GLU A 291 12.02 0.96 -20.15
N VAL A 292 10.91 1.58 -19.76
CA VAL A 292 9.68 0.88 -19.35
C VAL A 292 8.51 1.55 -20.05
N SER A 293 7.64 0.75 -20.65
CA SER A 293 6.34 1.19 -21.15
C SER A 293 5.24 0.36 -20.52
N VAL A 294 4.09 1.01 -20.30
CA VAL A 294 2.90 0.36 -19.74
C VAL A 294 1.71 0.72 -20.61
N SER A 295 0.99 -0.28 -21.09
CA SER A 295 -0.19 -0.13 -21.93
C SER A 295 -1.25 -1.15 -21.53
N GLY A 296 -2.43 -0.69 -21.12
CA GLY A 296 -3.49 -1.56 -20.62
C GLY A 296 -3.01 -2.42 -19.45
N GLY A 297 -3.10 -3.75 -19.57
CA GLY A 297 -2.62 -4.71 -18.58
C GLY A 297 -1.19 -5.19 -18.80
N THR A 298 -0.43 -4.58 -19.72
CA THR A 298 0.90 -5.05 -20.12
C THR A 298 1.99 -4.05 -19.77
N LEU A 299 3.06 -4.55 -19.17
CA LEU A 299 4.32 -3.86 -18.93
C LEU A 299 5.38 -4.45 -19.84
N HIS A 300 6.10 -3.59 -20.56
CA HIS A 300 7.30 -3.94 -21.30
C HIS A 300 8.50 -3.20 -20.73
N ALA A 301 9.66 -3.84 -20.68
CA ALA A 301 10.90 -3.22 -20.25
C ALA A 301 12.08 -3.67 -21.11
N ARG A 302 13.02 -2.74 -21.35
CA ARG A 302 14.31 -3.04 -22.00
C ARG A 302 15.41 -3.16 -20.96
N LEU A 303 16.08 -4.30 -20.94
CA LEU A 303 17.15 -4.63 -20.00
C LEU A 303 18.52 -4.43 -20.64
N PRO A 304 19.56 -4.07 -19.85
CA PRO A 304 20.94 -4.09 -20.33
C PRO A 304 21.32 -5.48 -20.86
N ALA A 305 22.13 -5.53 -21.93
CA ALA A 305 22.65 -6.79 -22.46
C ALA A 305 23.52 -7.51 -21.41
N GLY A 306 23.44 -8.85 -21.35
CA GLY A 306 24.16 -9.64 -20.36
C GLY A 306 23.55 -9.60 -18.95
N SER A 307 22.32 -9.11 -18.78
CA SER A 307 21.64 -9.13 -17.48
C SER A 307 21.40 -10.56 -16.99
N THR A 308 21.96 -10.91 -15.84
CA THR A 308 21.80 -12.22 -15.18
C THR A 308 21.14 -12.08 -13.81
N GLY A 309 20.52 -13.16 -13.31
CA GLY A 309 19.92 -13.21 -11.98
C GLY A 309 18.40 -13.09 -12.05
N THR A 310 17.82 -12.10 -11.38
CA THR A 310 16.36 -11.94 -11.31
C THR A 310 15.95 -10.51 -11.65
N ALA A 311 15.14 -10.33 -12.69
CA ALA A 311 14.39 -9.10 -12.88
C ALA A 311 13.25 -9.03 -11.86
N VAL A 312 13.21 -7.97 -11.07
CA VAL A 312 12.15 -7.68 -10.12
C VAL A 312 11.33 -6.52 -10.65
N VAL A 313 10.04 -6.76 -10.87
CA VAL A 313 9.08 -5.73 -11.24
C VAL A 313 8.43 -5.22 -9.96
N ALA A 314 8.43 -3.90 -9.76
CA ALA A 314 7.88 -3.21 -8.60
C ALA A 314 6.34 -3.25 -8.56
N VAL A 315 5.76 -4.45 -8.63
CA VAL A 315 4.33 -4.74 -8.68
C VAL A 315 4.07 -6.00 -7.84
N PRO A 316 3.06 -6.01 -6.95
CA PRO A 316 2.70 -7.21 -6.19
C PRO A 316 2.35 -8.38 -7.10
N ARG A 317 2.90 -9.56 -6.80
CA ARG A 317 2.64 -10.81 -7.51
C ARG A 317 1.30 -11.40 -7.10
N ILE A 318 0.22 -10.83 -7.63
CA ILE A 318 -1.14 -11.41 -7.55
C ILE A 318 -1.38 -12.44 -8.67
N ALA A 319 -2.41 -13.28 -8.51
CA ALA A 319 -2.80 -14.24 -9.55
C ALA A 319 -3.26 -13.52 -10.82
N GLY A 320 -2.83 -14.00 -12.00
CA GLY A 320 -3.17 -13.43 -13.30
C GLY A 320 -1.98 -12.85 -14.07
N TRP A 321 -0.88 -12.53 -13.38
CA TRP A 321 0.36 -12.09 -14.02
C TRP A 321 1.06 -13.24 -14.76
N ARG A 322 1.45 -12.98 -16.00
CA ARG A 322 2.32 -13.85 -16.79
C ARG A 322 3.45 -13.02 -17.39
N CYS A 323 4.67 -13.54 -17.35
CA CYS A 323 5.84 -12.82 -17.83
C CYS A 323 6.70 -13.66 -18.77
N ALA A 324 7.44 -12.98 -19.64
CA ALA A 324 8.42 -13.53 -20.57
C ALA A 324 9.68 -12.66 -20.54
N ALA A 325 10.85 -13.30 -20.61
CA ALA A 325 12.13 -12.66 -20.84
C ALA A 325 12.59 -12.95 -22.27
N GLY A 326 12.92 -11.90 -23.03
CA GLY A 326 13.25 -11.99 -24.45
C GLY A 326 12.10 -12.55 -25.29
N GLY A 327 12.41 -13.40 -26.27
CA GLY A 327 11.44 -14.06 -27.14
C GLY A 327 10.79 -15.33 -26.57
N LYS A 328 10.97 -15.62 -25.28
CA LYS A 328 10.44 -16.84 -24.65
C LYS A 328 8.92 -16.76 -24.48
N ALA A 329 8.28 -17.93 -24.33
CA ALA A 329 6.85 -18.00 -24.04
C ALA A 329 6.51 -17.42 -22.66
N ALA A 330 5.37 -16.73 -22.55
CA ALA A 330 4.93 -16.15 -21.29
C ALA A 330 4.45 -17.22 -20.30
N VAL A 331 5.12 -17.31 -19.15
CA VAL A 331 4.81 -18.23 -18.04
C VAL A 331 4.16 -17.48 -16.87
N PRO A 332 3.44 -18.14 -15.95
CA PRO A 332 2.97 -17.49 -14.73
C PRO A 332 4.14 -16.79 -14.02
N ALA A 333 3.91 -15.54 -13.59
CA ALA A 333 4.95 -14.77 -12.95
C ALA A 333 5.48 -15.47 -11.69
N GLU A 334 6.79 -15.45 -11.56
CA GLU A 334 7.58 -15.84 -10.41
C GLU A 334 7.50 -14.71 -9.35
N GLN A 335 8.01 -14.91 -8.13
CA GLN A 335 7.93 -13.95 -7.02
C GLN A 335 9.25 -13.67 -6.29
N TYR A 336 9.49 -12.40 -5.99
CA TYR A 336 10.58 -11.95 -5.14
C TYR A 336 9.99 -11.30 -3.88
N TYR A 337 9.83 -12.09 -2.81
CA TYR A 337 9.23 -11.66 -1.54
C TYR A 337 7.83 -11.01 -1.68
N GLY A 338 7.07 -11.42 -2.70
CA GLY A 338 5.73 -10.88 -2.99
C GLY A 338 5.66 -9.86 -4.12
N LEU A 339 6.80 -9.42 -4.67
CA LEU A 339 6.87 -8.70 -5.95
C LEU A 339 6.99 -9.68 -7.12
N ILE A 340 6.65 -9.26 -8.34
CA ILE A 340 6.85 -10.08 -9.54
C ILE A 340 8.35 -10.28 -9.80
N ALA A 341 8.74 -11.52 -10.07
CA ALA A 341 10.08 -11.92 -10.45
C ALA A 341 10.10 -12.61 -11.81
N VAL A 342 11.20 -12.42 -12.55
CA VAL A 342 11.49 -13.14 -13.78
C VAL A 342 12.98 -13.49 -13.83
N PRO A 343 13.34 -14.78 -13.89
CA PRO A 343 14.72 -15.22 -14.02
C PRO A 343 15.36 -14.73 -15.33
N LEU A 344 16.64 -14.34 -15.24
CA LEU A 344 17.45 -13.90 -16.37
C LEU A 344 18.71 -14.77 -16.48
N ASP A 345 19.00 -15.21 -17.70
CA ASP A 345 20.12 -16.09 -18.04
C ASP A 345 21.25 -15.37 -18.80
N GLY A 346 21.18 -14.04 -18.93
CA GLY A 346 22.14 -13.24 -19.70
C GLY A 346 21.75 -13.01 -21.17
N SER A 347 20.82 -13.80 -21.72
CA SER A 347 20.41 -13.69 -23.14
C SER A 347 19.31 -12.67 -23.39
N ALA A 348 18.46 -12.41 -22.39
CA ALA A 348 17.30 -11.54 -22.52
C ALA A 348 17.67 -10.05 -22.43
N THR A 349 17.28 -9.28 -23.44
CA THR A 349 17.38 -7.79 -23.46
C THR A 349 16.02 -7.12 -23.27
N SER A 350 14.96 -7.90 -23.09
CA SER A 350 13.60 -7.39 -22.88
C SER A 350 12.82 -8.26 -21.91
N LEU A 351 11.80 -7.65 -21.31
CA LEU A 351 10.86 -8.27 -20.40
C LEU A 351 9.45 -7.83 -20.79
N THR A 352 8.51 -8.77 -20.83
CA THR A 352 7.09 -8.48 -20.99
C THR A 352 6.30 -9.17 -19.89
N CYS A 353 5.46 -8.42 -19.17
CA CYS A 353 4.54 -8.95 -18.17
C CYS A 353 3.11 -8.48 -18.48
N THR A 354 2.17 -9.41 -18.57
CA THR A 354 0.76 -9.11 -18.85
C THR A 354 -0.15 -9.66 -17.76
N PHE A 355 -1.03 -8.81 -17.25
CA PHE A 355 -2.06 -9.17 -16.29
C PHE A 355 -3.33 -9.65 -17.00
N HIS A 356 -3.74 -10.87 -16.68
CA HIS A 356 -5.01 -11.44 -17.10
C HIS A 356 -5.88 -11.64 -15.86
N PRO A 357 -6.94 -10.83 -15.66
CA PRO A 357 -7.80 -10.97 -14.50
C PRO A 357 -8.36 -12.41 -14.41
N PRO A 358 -8.08 -13.14 -13.32
CA PRO A 358 -8.57 -14.50 -13.16
C PRO A 358 -10.10 -14.54 -13.27
N GLY A 359 -10.62 -15.51 -14.02
CA GLY A 359 -12.07 -15.71 -14.18
C GLY A 359 -12.77 -14.78 -15.19
N LEU A 360 -12.14 -13.71 -15.68
CA LEU A 360 -12.79 -12.76 -16.60
C LEU A 360 -13.25 -13.43 -17.91
N ARG A 361 -12.40 -14.27 -18.51
CA ARG A 361 -12.74 -14.96 -19.77
C ARG A 361 -13.89 -15.93 -19.59
N LEU A 362 -13.87 -16.70 -18.50
CA LEU A 362 -14.95 -17.64 -18.15
C LEU A 362 -16.25 -16.89 -17.87
N GLY A 363 -16.19 -15.83 -17.06
CA GLY A 363 -17.34 -14.98 -16.74
C GLY A 363 -17.94 -14.31 -17.97
N ALA A 364 -17.11 -13.82 -18.90
CA ALA A 364 -17.57 -13.26 -20.16
C ALA A 364 -18.24 -14.31 -21.05
N ALA A 365 -17.68 -15.53 -21.14
CA ALA A 365 -18.26 -16.63 -21.91
C ALA A 365 -19.63 -17.05 -21.34
N VAL A 366 -19.72 -17.24 -20.03
CA VAL A 366 -20.98 -17.59 -19.35
C VAL A 366 -22.01 -16.46 -19.50
N GLY A 367 -21.61 -15.21 -19.27
CA GLY A 367 -22.50 -14.05 -19.42
C GLY A 367 -23.00 -13.88 -20.86
N GLY A 368 -22.12 -14.06 -21.85
CA GLY A 368 -22.50 -14.05 -23.27
C GLY A 368 -23.49 -15.16 -23.62
N ALA A 369 -23.24 -16.39 -23.15
CA ALA A 369 -24.17 -17.50 -23.33
C ALA A 369 -25.54 -17.23 -22.68
N SER A 370 -25.55 -16.68 -21.46
CA SER A 370 -26.79 -16.29 -20.77
C SER A 370 -27.56 -15.21 -21.54
N LEU A 371 -26.86 -14.19 -22.07
CA LEU A 371 -27.49 -13.13 -22.88
C LEU A 371 -28.08 -13.69 -24.17
N LEU A 372 -27.39 -14.62 -24.84
CA LEU A 372 -27.91 -15.30 -26.03
C LEU A 372 -29.18 -16.10 -25.72
N VAL A 373 -29.21 -16.83 -24.60
CA VAL A 373 -30.41 -17.54 -24.15
C VAL A 373 -31.57 -16.57 -23.89
N LEU A 374 -31.33 -15.45 -23.21
CA LEU A 374 -32.36 -14.43 -22.98
C LEU A 374 -32.88 -13.82 -24.27
N ALA A 375 -32.00 -13.51 -25.23
CA ALA A 375 -32.38 -12.99 -26.54
C ALA A 375 -33.25 -14.00 -27.32
N LEU A 376 -32.87 -15.28 -27.32
CA LEU A 376 -33.63 -16.35 -27.96
C LEU A 376 -35.03 -16.51 -27.34
N LEU A 377 -35.13 -16.49 -26.01
CA LEU A 377 -36.41 -16.56 -25.31
C LEU A 377 -37.31 -15.34 -25.63
N GLY A 378 -36.72 -14.14 -25.71
CA GLY A 378 -37.42 -12.92 -26.10
C GLY A 378 -37.97 -12.99 -27.53
N VAL A 379 -37.15 -13.42 -28.49
CA VAL A 379 -37.56 -13.60 -29.90
C VAL A 379 -38.64 -14.67 -30.02
N LEU A 380 -38.48 -15.82 -29.38
CA LEU A 380 -39.50 -16.88 -29.39
C LEU A 380 -40.83 -16.41 -28.76
N GLY A 381 -40.77 -15.63 -27.68
CA GLY A 381 -41.94 -15.02 -27.06
C GLY A 381 -42.66 -14.03 -27.98
N ALA A 382 -41.91 -13.16 -28.67
CA ALA A 382 -42.45 -12.21 -29.64
C ALA A 382 -43.09 -12.92 -30.83
N VAL A 383 -42.43 -13.95 -31.39
CA VAL A 383 -42.96 -14.77 -32.48
C VAL A 383 -44.22 -15.51 -32.07
N ARG A 384 -44.30 -16.04 -30.83
CA ARG A 384 -45.52 -16.69 -30.31
C ARG A 384 -46.67 -15.71 -30.13
N ARG A 385 -46.42 -14.48 -29.68
CA ARG A 385 -47.46 -13.44 -29.57
C ARG A 385 -47.96 -12.94 -30.92
N GLY A 386 -47.07 -12.83 -31.91
CA GLY A 386 -47.44 -12.49 -33.29
C GLY A 386 -48.21 -13.59 -34.04
N ARG A 387 -48.30 -14.81 -33.48
CA ARG A 387 -49.04 -15.95 -34.05
C ARG A 387 -50.37 -16.23 -33.33
N LEU A 388 -50.77 -15.43 -32.35
CA LEU A 388 -52.15 -15.48 -31.84
C LEU A 388 -53.06 -14.74 -32.82
N PRO A 389 -53.99 -15.43 -33.53
CA PRO A 389 -54.98 -14.75 -34.36
C PRO A 389 -55.85 -13.88 -33.45
N GLY A 390 -56.12 -12.65 -33.90
CA GLY A 390 -57.06 -11.75 -33.22
C GLY A 390 -58.36 -12.49 -32.93
N ARG A 391 -58.71 -12.59 -31.65
CA ARG A 391 -60.02 -13.06 -31.23
C ARG A 391 -61.03 -11.95 -31.59
N PRO A 392 -62.05 -12.21 -32.42
CA PRO A 392 -63.06 -11.21 -32.75
C PRO A 392 -63.80 -10.78 -31.49
N ASP A 393 -64.08 -9.48 -31.42
CA ASP A 393 -64.94 -8.85 -30.43
C ASP A 393 -66.36 -9.44 -30.56
N PRO A 394 -66.93 -10.09 -29.52
CA PRO A 394 -68.32 -10.52 -29.57
C PRO A 394 -69.21 -9.31 -29.33
N SER A 395 -69.76 -8.84 -30.44
CA SER A 395 -70.96 -8.03 -30.58
C SER A 395 -71.95 -8.16 -29.42
N ARG A 396 -72.32 -6.98 -28.90
CA ARG A 396 -73.55 -6.63 -28.21
C ARG A 396 -74.72 -7.57 -28.54
N THR A 397 -75.23 -8.25 -27.51
CA THR A 397 -76.62 -8.71 -27.49
C THR A 397 -77.32 -8.05 -26.32
N SER A 398 -78.28 -7.19 -26.63
CA SER A 398 -79.23 -6.61 -25.71
C SER A 398 -80.22 -7.67 -25.22
N THR A 399 -80.45 -7.80 -23.91
CA THR A 399 -81.80 -8.02 -23.38
C THR A 399 -81.93 -7.78 -21.86
N HIS A 400 -82.77 -6.79 -21.58
CA HIS A 400 -83.66 -6.49 -20.45
C HIS A 400 -83.22 -6.41 -18.97
N PRO A 401 -83.77 -5.40 -18.26
CA PRO A 401 -83.66 -5.25 -16.81
C PRO A 401 -84.85 -5.91 -16.08
N ARG A 402 -84.55 -6.49 -14.91
CA ARG A 402 -85.46 -6.75 -13.77
C ARG A 402 -84.57 -7.26 -12.63
N GLU A 403 -84.81 -7.09 -11.34
CA GLU A 403 -85.49 -6.13 -10.47
C GLU A 403 -85.26 -6.72 -9.06
N ARG A 404 -84.90 -5.87 -8.08
CA ARG A 404 -84.99 -6.02 -6.59
C ARG A 404 -84.75 -7.39 -5.94
N ALA A 405 -83.87 -7.42 -4.92
CA ALA A 405 -84.25 -7.14 -3.52
C ALA A 405 -83.08 -7.39 -2.53
N THR A 406 -82.89 -6.41 -1.63
CA THR A 406 -82.54 -6.45 -0.18
C THR A 406 -82.47 -7.83 0.51
N SER A 407 -81.60 -8.14 1.47
CA SER A 407 -81.23 -7.46 2.74
C SER A 407 -79.99 -8.15 3.34
N ALA A 408 -79.00 -7.45 3.90
CA ALA A 408 -78.83 -7.00 5.29
C ALA A 408 -78.36 -8.09 6.30
N LEU A 409 -77.14 -7.90 6.81
CA LEU A 409 -76.81 -7.77 8.23
C LEU A 409 -75.51 -6.96 8.37
#